data_AF-A0AB74DCR9-F1
#
_entry.id   AF-A0AB74DCR9-F1
#
_cell.length_a   1.000
_cell.length_b   1.000
_cell.length_c   1.000
_cell.angle_alpha   90.00
_cell.angle_beta   90.00
_cell.angle_gamma   90.00
#
_symmetry.space_group_name_H-M   'P 1'
#
loop_
_entity.id
_entity.type
_entity.pdbx_description
1 polymer ?
#
loop_
_entity_poly.entity_id
_entity_poly.type
_entity_poly.pdbx_seq_one_letter_code
_entity_poly.pdbx_strand_id
1 'polypeptide(L)'
;MSVFRTAATIALCSALSAEAADSVMAVHRTNAENYKDRALAACLSVAYQGSPAGKDADITKSAFLEWTYYDEDNGDRAVDQLVNRFLRRDYANPVEGYAGATFDLLKCLDLYHSPELDEQVRRYVPHPAWIGDKPVGRRGK
;
A
#
# COMPACT_ATOMS: atom_id res chain seq x y z
N MET A 1 40.88 38.53 33.90
CA MET A 1 39.47 38.13 34.06
C MET A 1 38.90 37.94 32.66
N SER A 2 38.95 36.72 32.13
CA SER A 2 38.51 36.42 30.76
C SER A 2 37.17 35.70 30.81
N VAL A 3 36.21 36.24 30.05
CA VAL A 3 34.85 35.74 29.88
C VAL A 3 34.88 34.59 28.90
N PHE A 4 34.43 33.39 29.29
CA PHE A 4 34.09 32.34 28.34
C PHE A 4 32.63 31.95 28.52
N ARG A 5 31.81 32.42 27.58
CA ARG A 5 30.48 31.89 27.30
C ARG A 5 30.67 30.63 26.46
N THR A 6 30.32 29.46 27.00
CA THR A 6 30.12 28.25 26.20
C THR A 6 28.62 28.00 26.09
N ALA A 7 28.07 28.31 24.92
CA ALA A 7 26.75 27.84 24.52
C ALA A 7 26.87 26.35 24.16
N ALA A 8 26.17 25.48 24.90
CA ALA A 8 26.01 24.08 24.55
C ALA A 8 24.89 23.96 23.51
N THR A 9 25.24 23.70 22.25
CA THR A 9 24.30 23.35 21.19
C THR A 9 23.81 21.91 21.42
N ILE A 10 22.51 21.76 21.63
CA ILE A 10 21.81 20.48 21.72
C ILE A 10 21.81 19.84 20.32
N ALA A 11 22.63 18.82 20.11
CA ALA A 11 22.53 17.92 18.96
C ALA A 11 21.65 16.72 19.35
N LEU A 12 20.34 16.85 19.23
CA LEU A 12 19.40 15.78 19.52
C LEU A 12 18.22 15.82 18.53
N CYS A 13 18.43 15.34 17.29
CA CYS A 13 17.32 15.18 16.34
C CYS A 13 17.51 14.10 15.26
N SER A 14 18.44 13.15 15.42
CA SER A 14 18.69 12.13 14.37
C SER A 14 18.20 10.72 14.72
N ALA A 15 17.85 10.43 15.98
CA ALA A 15 17.46 9.08 16.41
C ALA A 15 15.99 8.74 16.09
N LEU A 16 15.07 9.72 16.24
CA LEU A 16 13.62 9.48 16.10
C LEU A 16 13.19 9.02 14.70
N SER A 17 13.93 9.39 13.65
CA SER A 17 13.56 9.05 12.26
C SER A 17 13.87 7.60 11.89
N ALA A 18 14.89 6.99 12.51
CA ALA A 18 15.25 5.60 12.24
C ALA A 18 14.27 4.63 12.93
N GLU A 19 13.85 4.94 14.15
CA GLU A 19 12.89 4.12 14.91
C GLU A 19 11.48 4.19 14.30
N ALA A 20 11.09 5.32 13.73
CA ALA A 20 9.81 5.45 13.01
C ALA A 20 9.77 4.60 11.75
N ALA A 21 10.86 4.54 10.97
CA ALA A 21 10.97 3.68 9.79
C ALA A 21 10.90 2.19 10.15
N ASP A 22 11.46 1.79 11.30
CA ASP A 22 11.44 0.41 11.79
C ASP A 22 10.03 -0.04 12.24
N SER A 23 9.09 0.89 12.43
CA SER A 23 7.69 0.57 12.71
C SER A 23 6.85 0.25 11.46
N VAL A 24 7.36 0.54 10.25
CA VAL A 24 6.62 0.37 9.00
C VAL A 24 6.68 -1.08 8.55
N MET A 25 5.65 -1.86 8.90
CA MET A 25 5.64 -3.30 8.58
C MET A 25 5.63 -3.63 7.08
N ALA A 26 5.21 -2.71 6.22
CA ALA A 26 5.16 -2.93 4.77
C ALA A 26 6.53 -3.25 4.17
N VAL A 27 7.62 -2.64 4.67
CA VAL A 27 8.99 -2.92 4.18
C VAL A 27 9.50 -4.30 4.59
N HIS A 28 8.76 -5.03 5.43
CA HIS A 28 9.07 -6.39 5.88
C HIS A 28 8.12 -7.45 5.31
N ARG A 29 7.14 -7.05 4.51
CA ARG A 29 6.22 -7.97 3.81
C ARG A 29 6.81 -8.45 2.50
N THR A 30 6.24 -9.52 1.98
CA THR A 30 6.62 -10.06 0.68
C THR A 30 6.15 -9.16 -0.46
N ASN A 31 6.82 -9.25 -1.62
CA ASN A 31 6.40 -8.51 -2.82
C ASN A 31 4.96 -8.84 -3.24
N ALA A 32 4.50 -10.08 -3.02
CA ALA A 32 3.11 -10.44 -3.29
C ALA A 32 2.12 -9.68 -2.39
N GLU A 33 2.39 -9.61 -1.08
CA GLU A 33 1.57 -8.85 -0.14
C GLU A 33 1.58 -7.37 -0.50
N ASN A 34 2.76 -6.79 -0.74
CA ASN A 34 2.89 -5.38 -1.06
C ASN A 34 2.24 -5.00 -2.40
N TYR A 35 2.30 -5.88 -3.41
CA TYR A 35 1.57 -5.68 -4.67
C TYR A 35 0.04 -5.65 -4.44
N LYS A 36 -0.48 -6.53 -3.58
CA LYS A 36 -1.91 -6.52 -3.23
C LYS A 36 -2.30 -5.30 -2.39
N ASP A 37 -1.46 -4.91 -1.44
CA ASP A 37 -1.67 -3.71 -0.61
C ASP A 37 -1.69 -2.45 -1.50
N ARG A 38 -0.78 -2.37 -2.49
CA ARG A 38 -0.81 -1.33 -3.53
C ARG A 38 -2.12 -1.35 -4.31
N ALA A 39 -2.58 -2.51 -4.76
CA ALA A 39 -3.83 -2.62 -5.51
C ALA A 39 -5.06 -2.18 -4.69
N LEU A 40 -5.10 -2.50 -3.39
CA LEU A 40 -6.13 -2.01 -2.48
C LEU A 40 -6.07 -0.49 -2.34
N ALA A 41 -4.88 0.08 -2.12
CA ALA A 41 -4.69 1.53 -2.03
C ALA A 41 -5.12 2.24 -3.34
N ALA A 42 -4.80 1.66 -4.50
CA ALA A 42 -5.26 2.14 -5.81
C ALA A 42 -6.79 2.09 -5.94
N CYS A 43 -7.43 1.02 -5.46
CA CYS A 43 -8.89 0.94 -5.46
C CYS A 43 -9.52 2.02 -4.59
N LEU A 44 -9.00 2.21 -3.38
CA LEU A 44 -9.50 3.20 -2.44
C LEU A 44 -9.29 4.64 -2.93
N SER A 45 -8.19 4.92 -3.64
CA SER A 45 -7.94 6.24 -4.20
C SER A 45 -8.97 6.63 -5.26
N VAL A 46 -9.35 5.67 -6.12
CA VAL A 46 -10.40 5.86 -7.13
C VAL A 46 -11.80 5.90 -6.48
N ALA A 47 -12.10 4.97 -5.58
CA ALA A 47 -13.38 4.90 -4.88
C ALA A 47 -13.72 6.20 -4.11
N TYR A 48 -12.71 6.82 -3.51
CA TYR A 48 -12.86 8.00 -2.67
C TYR A 48 -12.20 9.25 -3.28
N GLN A 49 -12.12 9.31 -4.60
CA GLN A 49 -11.47 10.39 -5.33
C GLN A 49 -11.99 11.77 -4.88
N GLY A 50 -11.06 12.70 -4.64
CA GLY A 50 -11.36 14.06 -4.17
C GLY A 50 -11.58 14.20 -2.66
N SER A 51 -11.66 13.09 -1.91
CA SER A 51 -11.70 13.13 -0.44
C SER A 51 -10.30 13.07 0.18
N PRO A 52 -10.15 13.45 1.48
CA PRO A 52 -8.90 13.24 2.22
C PRO A 52 -8.45 11.77 2.21
N ALA A 53 -9.38 10.82 2.37
CA ALA A 53 -9.07 9.39 2.34
C ALA A 53 -8.55 8.93 0.98
N GLY A 54 -9.16 9.40 -0.12
CA GLY A 54 -8.70 9.07 -1.46
C GLY A 54 -7.31 9.63 -1.76
N LYS A 55 -7.02 10.86 -1.28
CA LYS A 55 -5.69 11.47 -1.40
C LYS A 55 -4.62 10.71 -0.61
N ASP A 56 -4.93 10.32 0.63
CA ASP A 56 -4.04 9.52 1.46
C ASP A 56 -3.76 8.13 0.85
N ALA A 57 -4.80 7.49 0.31
CA ALA A 57 -4.67 6.24 -0.41
C ALA A 57 -3.81 6.35 -1.69
N ASP A 58 -3.89 7.47 -2.42
CA ASP A 58 -3.05 7.69 -3.61
C ASP A 58 -1.56 7.86 -3.28
N ILE A 59 -1.26 8.59 -2.20
CA ILE A 59 0.10 8.71 -1.65
C ILE A 59 0.59 7.35 -1.16
N THR A 60 -0.25 6.61 -0.42
CA THR A 60 0.06 5.27 0.08
C THR A 60 0.35 4.30 -1.07
N LYS A 61 -0.46 4.32 -2.14
CA LYS A 61 -0.19 3.54 -3.35
C LYS A 61 1.22 3.84 -3.84
N SER A 62 1.57 5.11 -4.00
CA SER A 62 2.87 5.54 -4.53
C SER A 62 4.06 5.03 -3.71
N ALA A 63 3.94 4.93 -2.39
CA ALA A 63 5.01 4.38 -1.53
C ALA A 63 5.39 2.94 -1.90
N PHE A 64 4.43 2.13 -2.36
CA PHE A 64 4.70 0.75 -2.78
C PHE A 64 5.51 0.63 -4.08
N LEU A 65 5.74 1.72 -4.83
CA LEU A 65 6.72 1.70 -5.95
C LEU A 65 8.13 1.39 -5.43
N GLU A 66 8.47 1.94 -4.27
CA GLU A 66 9.81 1.74 -3.67
C GLU A 66 9.88 0.43 -2.89
N TRP A 67 8.77 -0.03 -2.31
CA TRP A 67 8.75 -1.16 -1.37
C TRP A 67 8.38 -2.50 -1.99
N THR A 68 8.20 -2.56 -3.32
CA THR A 68 7.75 -3.76 -4.03
C THR A 68 8.58 -3.98 -5.28
N TYR A 69 9.10 -5.19 -5.47
CA TYR A 69 9.73 -5.57 -6.72
C TYR A 69 8.74 -6.26 -7.67
N TYR A 70 8.35 -5.58 -8.75
CA TYR A 70 7.38 -6.05 -9.75
C TYR A 70 7.57 -5.35 -11.10
N ASP A 71 6.89 -5.82 -12.15
CA ASP A 71 6.77 -5.12 -13.44
C ASP A 71 5.82 -3.92 -13.27
N GLU A 72 6.38 -2.75 -12.95
CA GLU A 72 5.62 -1.52 -12.66
C GLU A 72 4.67 -1.14 -13.80
N ASP A 73 5.20 -1.06 -15.03
CA ASP A 73 4.44 -0.60 -16.19
C ASP A 73 3.23 -1.48 -16.48
N ASN A 74 3.42 -2.80 -16.60
CA ASN A 74 2.31 -3.71 -16.91
C ASN A 74 1.45 -3.98 -15.68
N GLY A 75 2.06 -4.05 -14.51
CA GLY A 75 1.40 -4.31 -13.23
C GLY A 75 0.43 -3.18 -12.87
N ASP A 76 0.84 -1.92 -12.97
CA ASP A 76 -0.01 -0.78 -12.64
C ASP A 76 -1.18 -0.67 -13.63
N ARG A 77 -0.92 -0.83 -14.93
CA ARG A 77 -2.00 -0.87 -15.94
C ARG A 77 -3.02 -1.98 -15.65
N ALA A 78 -2.55 -3.16 -15.22
CA ALA A 78 -3.42 -4.28 -14.90
C ALA A 78 -4.25 -4.01 -13.62
N VAL A 79 -3.65 -3.40 -12.60
CA VAL A 79 -4.33 -2.98 -11.37
C VAL A 79 -5.41 -1.95 -11.70
N ASP A 80 -5.11 -0.90 -12.46
CA ASP A 80 -6.07 0.14 -12.83
C ASP A 80 -7.28 -0.45 -13.58
N GLN A 81 -7.05 -1.41 -14.48
CA GLN A 81 -8.13 -2.10 -15.16
C GLN A 81 -8.98 -2.95 -14.21
N LEU A 82 -8.36 -3.63 -13.24
CA LEU A 82 -9.04 -4.45 -12.24
C LEU A 82 -9.90 -3.58 -11.30
N VAL A 83 -9.33 -2.49 -10.77
CA VAL A 83 -10.02 -1.48 -9.95
C VAL A 83 -11.28 -0.99 -10.66
N ASN A 84 -11.13 -0.54 -11.90
CA ASN A 84 -12.24 -0.06 -12.71
C ASN A 84 -13.34 -1.12 -12.91
N ARG A 85 -12.98 -2.41 -13.06
CA ARG A 85 -13.99 -3.48 -13.18
C ARG A 85 -14.73 -3.72 -11.87
N PHE A 86 -14.04 -3.74 -10.73
CA PHE A 86 -14.67 -3.99 -9.44
C PHE A 86 -15.57 -2.83 -9.00
N LEU A 87 -15.12 -1.58 -9.14
CA LEU A 87 -15.91 -0.41 -8.75
C LEU A 87 -17.19 -0.23 -9.58
N ARG A 88 -17.21 -0.68 -10.83
CA ARG A 88 -18.40 -0.68 -11.69
C ARG A 88 -19.42 -1.77 -11.35
N ARG A 89 -19.12 -2.71 -10.45
CA ARG A 89 -20.10 -3.74 -10.07
C ARG A 89 -21.28 -3.10 -9.35
N ASP A 90 -22.48 -3.57 -9.68
CA ASP A 90 -23.70 -3.12 -9.03
C ASP A 90 -23.92 -3.91 -7.74
N TYR A 91 -23.70 -3.26 -6.60
CA TYR A 91 -23.91 -3.80 -5.26
C TYR A 91 -25.17 -3.20 -4.63
N ALA A 92 -26.05 -2.55 -5.43
CA ALA A 92 -27.29 -2.00 -4.94
C ALA A 92 -28.08 -3.07 -4.20
N ASN A 93 -28.45 -2.76 -2.96
CA ASN A 93 -29.16 -3.66 -2.09
C ASN A 93 -30.45 -2.99 -1.62
N PRO A 94 -31.64 -3.56 -1.90
CA PRO A 94 -32.91 -2.98 -1.48
C PRO A 94 -33.21 -3.20 0.01
N VAL A 95 -32.38 -3.94 0.75
CA VAL A 95 -32.58 -4.24 2.17
C VAL A 95 -32.47 -2.95 3.01
N GLU A 96 -33.45 -2.76 3.88
CA GLU A 96 -33.51 -1.66 4.84
C GLU A 96 -32.22 -1.60 5.69
N GLY A 97 -31.62 -0.41 5.81
CA GLY A 97 -30.31 -0.20 6.44
C GLY A 97 -29.11 -0.20 5.47
N TYR A 98 -29.31 -0.68 4.24
CA TYR A 98 -28.29 -0.67 3.17
C TYR A 98 -28.76 0.03 1.89
N ALA A 99 -30.03 0.43 1.85
CA ALA A 99 -30.61 1.13 0.72
C ALA A 99 -29.79 2.40 0.37
N GLY A 100 -29.38 2.48 -0.90
CA GLY A 100 -28.59 3.61 -1.41
C GLY A 100 -27.09 3.53 -1.14
N ALA A 101 -26.59 2.50 -0.44
CA ALA A 101 -25.16 2.31 -0.26
C ALA A 101 -24.49 1.88 -1.58
N THR A 102 -23.38 2.54 -1.94
CA THR A 102 -22.57 2.20 -3.12
C THR A 102 -21.63 1.02 -2.87
N PHE A 103 -21.29 0.76 -1.60
CA PHE A 103 -20.40 -0.31 -1.15
C PHE A 103 -19.01 -0.29 -1.77
N ASP A 104 -18.45 0.89 -2.06
CA ASP A 104 -17.16 0.97 -2.77
C ASP A 104 -15.99 0.37 -1.97
N LEU A 105 -15.96 0.54 -0.63
CA LEU A 105 -14.99 -0.17 0.21
C LEU A 105 -15.11 -1.68 0.07
N LEU A 106 -16.34 -2.22 0.09
CA LEU A 106 -16.56 -3.65 -0.03
C LEU A 106 -16.08 -4.17 -1.39
N LYS A 107 -16.34 -3.43 -2.47
CA LYS A 107 -15.80 -3.76 -3.80
C LYS A 107 -14.27 -3.79 -3.81
N CYS A 108 -13.62 -2.88 -3.08
CA CYS A 108 -12.16 -2.87 -2.94
C CYS A 108 -11.63 -4.04 -2.10
N LEU A 109 -12.36 -4.45 -1.05
CA LEU A 109 -12.03 -5.66 -0.28
C LEU A 109 -12.19 -6.92 -1.15
N ASP A 110 -13.26 -7.00 -1.94
CA ASP A 110 -13.47 -8.10 -2.88
C ASP A 110 -12.37 -8.13 -3.96
N LEU A 111 -11.89 -6.97 -4.43
CA LEU A 111 -10.76 -6.88 -5.34
C LEU A 111 -9.49 -7.44 -4.68
N TYR A 112 -9.21 -7.07 -3.43
CA TYR A 112 -8.02 -7.52 -2.69
C TYR A 112 -7.98 -9.04 -2.51
N HIS A 113 -9.14 -9.66 -2.32
CA HIS A 113 -9.29 -11.10 -2.16
C HIS A 113 -9.58 -11.85 -3.48
N SER A 114 -9.53 -11.16 -4.62
CA SER A 114 -9.94 -11.73 -5.90
C SER A 114 -8.91 -12.70 -6.50
N PRO A 115 -9.36 -13.78 -7.16
CA PRO A 115 -8.46 -14.64 -7.93
C PRO A 115 -7.82 -13.89 -9.11
N GLU A 116 -8.46 -12.85 -9.65
CA GLU A 116 -7.88 -11.98 -10.67
C GLU A 116 -6.65 -11.23 -10.17
N LEU A 117 -6.66 -10.75 -8.92
CA LEU A 117 -5.49 -10.11 -8.32
C LEU A 117 -4.40 -11.15 -8.01
N ASP A 118 -4.76 -12.36 -7.59
CA ASP A 118 -3.80 -13.48 -7.44
C ASP A 118 -3.10 -13.81 -8.76
N GLU A 119 -3.81 -13.75 -9.88
CA GLU A 119 -3.24 -13.97 -11.20
C GLU A 119 -2.30 -12.84 -11.61
N GLN A 120 -2.63 -11.59 -11.27
CA GLN A 120 -1.71 -10.46 -11.48
C GLN A 120 -0.42 -10.62 -10.69
N VAL A 121 -0.49 -11.09 -9.43
CA VAL A 121 0.71 -11.40 -8.63
C VAL A 121 1.58 -12.42 -9.36
N ARG A 122 1.01 -13.51 -9.87
CA ARG A 122 1.78 -14.53 -10.60
C ARG A 122 2.42 -14.00 -11.88
N ARG A 123 1.76 -13.07 -12.56
CA ARG A 123 2.19 -12.56 -13.87
C ARG A 123 3.20 -11.41 -13.76
N TYR A 124 3.02 -10.51 -12.80
CA TYR A 124 3.76 -9.24 -12.74
C TYR A 124 4.73 -9.14 -11.58
N VAL A 125 4.73 -10.09 -10.62
CA VAL A 125 5.65 -10.09 -9.49
C VAL A 125 6.65 -11.25 -9.66
N PRO A 126 7.88 -11.02 -10.18
CA PRO A 126 8.82 -12.10 -10.49
C PRO A 126 9.27 -12.91 -9.27
N HIS A 127 9.33 -12.25 -8.11
CA HIS A 127 9.77 -12.85 -6.85
C HIS A 127 8.74 -12.62 -5.74
N PRO A 128 7.58 -13.30 -5.81
CA PRO A 128 6.43 -12.98 -4.95
C PRO A 128 6.69 -13.26 -3.47
N ALA A 129 7.60 -14.18 -3.14
CA ALA A 129 7.95 -14.54 -1.76
C ALA A 129 9.20 -13.82 -1.21
N TRP A 130 9.75 -12.86 -1.94
CA TRP A 130 10.90 -12.06 -1.50
C TRP A 130 10.45 -10.81 -0.75
N ILE A 131 11.30 -10.28 0.13
CA ILE A 131 11.11 -8.96 0.73
C ILE A 131 12.03 -8.01 -0.02
N GLY A 132 11.45 -7.09 -0.79
CA GLY A 132 12.20 -6.26 -1.73
C GLY A 132 12.95 -7.11 -2.77
N ASP A 133 14.26 -6.92 -2.84
CA ASP A 133 15.17 -7.55 -3.82
C ASP A 133 15.83 -8.85 -3.32
N LYS A 134 15.44 -9.36 -2.15
CA LYS A 134 16.07 -10.54 -1.53
C LYS A 134 15.07 -11.56 -1.00
N PRO A 135 15.41 -12.87 -1.00
CA PRO A 135 14.56 -13.89 -0.41
C PRO A 135 14.38 -13.68 1.10
N VAL A 136 13.22 -14.09 1.62
CA VAL A 136 12.98 -14.14 3.07
C VAL A 136 14.05 -15.04 3.70
N GLY A 137 14.91 -14.46 4.53
CA GLY A 137 15.92 -15.22 5.26
C GLY A 137 15.25 -16.30 6.11
N ARG A 138 15.67 -17.56 5.96
CA ARG A 138 15.29 -18.60 6.92
C ARG A 138 15.78 -18.13 8.28
N ARG A 139 14.87 -17.74 9.19
CA ARG A 139 15.23 -17.61 10.60
C ARG A 139 15.78 -18.98 11.01
N GLY A 140 17.06 -19.03 11.36
CA GLY A 140 17.66 -20.22 11.96
C GLY A 140 16.79 -20.63 13.14
N LYS A 141 16.39 -21.91 13.15
CA LYS A 141 15.81 -22.53 14.34
C LYS A 141 16.85 -22.58 15.46
#